data_AF-A0A9E6APZ1-F1
#
_entry.id   AF-A0A9E6APZ1-F1
#
_cell.length_a   1.000
_cell.length_b   1.000
_cell.length_c   1.000
_cell.angle_alpha   90.00
_cell.angle_beta   90.00
_cell.angle_gamma   90.00
#
_symmetry.space_group_name_H-M   'P 1'
#
loop_
_entity.id
_entity.type
_entity.pdbx_description
1 polymer ?
#
loop_
_entity_poly.entity_id
_entity_poly.type
_entity_poly.pdbx_seq_one_letter_code
_entity_poly.pdbx_strand_id
1 'polypeptide(L)'
;MSFVLSMGLGACSTYRDHLTRGQGLYEQNQYEHALAIWRVIEENVHTLSEPDRSQYMYFRGMTDYRLGYRSHARYWLGLAKANEQTHPGGLRPEWKKRADQALTDLNKEVFGQATFGGSESVTEHSQKQTDGVPAEPDPAEQPSGATQSGGGGFGLGASVGGSAKSCRSDSECSSEQACVKRRCMTP
;
A
#
# COMPACT_ATOMS: atom_id res chain seq x y z
N MET A 1 27.07 -39.89 26.51
CA MET A 1 26.24 -38.93 27.27
C MET A 1 25.29 -38.27 26.28
N SER A 2 24.07 -38.78 26.18
CA SER A 2 23.01 -38.19 25.35
C SER A 2 21.99 -37.59 26.29
N PHE A 3 21.77 -36.28 26.22
CA PHE A 3 20.54 -35.67 26.73
C PHE A 3 20.08 -34.54 25.79
N VAL A 4 19.18 -34.95 24.89
CA VAL A 4 17.90 -34.32 24.51
C VAL A 4 17.90 -32.80 24.37
N LEU A 5 18.08 -32.36 23.11
CA LEU A 5 17.69 -31.04 22.63
C LEU A 5 16.15 -30.98 22.54
N SER A 6 15.50 -30.62 23.65
CA SER A 6 14.05 -30.41 23.71
C SER A 6 13.72 -29.05 23.09
N MET A 7 13.61 -29.01 21.77
CA MET A 7 13.20 -27.84 20.98
C MET A 7 11.68 -27.69 21.09
N GLY A 8 11.24 -27.02 22.17
CA GLY A 8 9.85 -26.82 22.54
C GLY A 8 9.10 -25.89 21.57
N LEU A 9 7.92 -26.36 21.16
CA LEU A 9 6.93 -25.72 20.29
C LEU A 9 6.42 -24.40 20.89
N GLY A 10 6.72 -23.26 20.26
CA GLY A 10 6.24 -21.94 20.70
C GLY A 10 6.11 -20.88 19.60
N ALA A 11 6.06 -21.26 18.32
CA ALA A 11 6.14 -20.32 17.20
C ALA A 11 4.78 -19.87 16.61
N CYS A 12 3.65 -20.07 17.29
CA CYS A 12 2.33 -19.84 16.70
C CYS A 12 1.71 -18.43 16.92
N SER A 13 2.44 -17.40 17.38
CA SER A 13 1.89 -16.03 17.51
C SER A 13 2.76 -14.88 16.99
N THR A 14 3.87 -15.16 16.31
CA THR A 14 4.89 -14.14 16.01
C THR A 14 4.34 -12.92 15.27
N TYR A 15 3.46 -13.11 14.28
CA TYR A 15 2.92 -11.98 13.50
C TYR A 15 1.97 -11.08 14.29
N ARG A 16 1.20 -11.64 15.23
CA ARG A 16 0.34 -10.84 16.10
C ARG A 16 1.18 -10.02 17.07
N ASP A 17 2.24 -10.61 17.60
CA ASP A 17 3.20 -9.92 18.47
C ASP A 17 3.96 -8.82 17.71
N HIS A 18 4.37 -9.08 16.46
CA HIS A 18 4.93 -8.07 15.58
C HIS A 18 3.93 -6.95 15.30
N LEU A 19 2.64 -7.24 15.11
CA LEU A 19 1.62 -6.22 14.90
C LEU A 19 1.48 -5.29 16.10
N THR A 20 1.36 -5.84 17.31
CA THR A 20 1.28 -5.05 18.55
C THR A 20 2.57 -4.25 18.78
N ARG A 21 3.74 -4.85 18.54
CA ARG A 21 5.03 -4.15 18.65
C ARG A 21 5.14 -2.98 17.66
N GLY A 22 4.80 -3.21 16.41
CA GLY A 22 4.85 -2.19 15.37
C GLY A 22 3.86 -1.05 15.66
N GLN A 23 2.68 -1.37 16.21
CA GLN A 23 1.70 -0.36 16.61
C GLN A 23 2.29 0.52 17.72
N GLY A 24 2.92 -0.08 18.74
CA GLY A 24 3.59 0.68 19.80
C GLY A 24 4.69 1.61 19.27
N LEU A 25 5.49 1.15 18.30
CA LEU A 25 6.51 1.98 17.65
C LEU A 25 5.89 3.14 16.85
N TYR A 26 4.80 2.87 16.13
CA TYR A 26 4.05 3.90 15.39
C TYR A 26 3.47 4.96 16.35
N GLU A 27 2.87 4.55 17.45
CA GLU A 27 2.31 5.45 18.47
C GLU A 27 3.38 6.31 19.15
N GLN A 28 4.60 5.80 19.27
CA GLN A 28 5.77 6.53 19.76
C GLN A 28 6.44 7.42 18.69
N ASN A 29 5.83 7.59 17.51
CA ASN A 29 6.38 8.31 16.35
C ASN A 29 7.71 7.75 15.81
N GLN A 30 8.06 6.51 16.13
CA GLN A 30 9.24 5.83 15.59
C GLN A 30 8.90 5.14 14.27
N TYR A 31 8.54 5.95 13.27
CA TYR A 31 7.97 5.45 12.02
C TYR A 31 8.93 4.57 11.21
N GLU A 32 10.24 4.85 11.23
CA GLU A 32 11.23 4.01 10.55
C GLU A 32 11.37 2.63 11.21
N HIS A 33 11.39 2.58 12.54
CA HIS A 33 11.41 1.30 13.28
C HIS A 33 10.10 0.53 13.09
N ALA A 34 8.96 1.22 13.08
CA ALA A 34 7.67 0.60 12.77
C ALA A 34 7.70 0.00 11.36
N LEU A 35 8.23 0.72 10.36
CA LEU A 35 8.37 0.23 8.99
C LEU A 35 9.21 -1.05 8.90
N ALA A 36 10.29 -1.15 9.67
CA ALA A 36 11.08 -2.38 9.72
C ALA A 36 10.25 -3.56 10.20
N ILE A 37 9.39 -3.38 11.22
CA ILE A 37 8.46 -4.42 11.68
C ILE A 37 7.42 -4.76 10.62
N TRP A 38 6.86 -3.75 9.93
CA TRP A 38 5.85 -3.98 8.89
C TRP A 38 6.37 -4.83 7.74
N ARG A 39 7.61 -4.62 7.31
CA ARG A 39 8.23 -5.42 6.24
C ARG A 39 8.39 -6.89 6.61
N VAL A 40 8.57 -7.21 7.89
CA VAL A 40 8.61 -8.62 8.36
C VAL A 40 7.24 -9.28 8.26
N ILE A 41 6.16 -8.53 8.52
CA ILE A 41 4.79 -9.04 8.42
C ILE A 41 4.34 -9.19 6.96
N GLU A 42 4.85 -8.34 6.06
CA GLU A 42 4.38 -8.20 4.67
C GLU A 42 4.33 -9.52 3.89
N GLU A 43 5.36 -10.36 4.03
CA GLU A 43 5.45 -11.66 3.34
C GLU A 43 4.32 -12.62 3.74
N ASN A 44 3.86 -12.54 4.99
CA ASN A 44 2.88 -13.45 5.57
C ASN A 44 1.59 -12.73 6.01
N VAL A 45 1.29 -11.58 5.40
CA VAL A 45 0.09 -10.79 5.73
C VAL A 45 -1.21 -11.60 5.57
N HIS A 46 -1.22 -12.56 4.66
CA HIS A 46 -2.37 -13.41 4.37
C HIS A 46 -2.66 -14.44 5.47
N THR A 47 -1.70 -14.72 6.36
CA THR A 47 -1.91 -15.62 7.51
C THR A 47 -2.54 -14.90 8.71
N LEU A 48 -2.61 -13.55 8.68
CA LEU A 48 -3.29 -12.77 9.69
C LEU A 48 -4.81 -12.96 9.60
N SER A 49 -5.47 -12.89 10.75
CA SER A 49 -6.93 -12.80 10.80
C SER A 49 -7.42 -11.56 10.05
N GLU A 50 -8.65 -11.59 9.53
CA GLU A 50 -9.27 -10.46 8.84
C GLU A 50 -9.13 -9.10 9.56
N PRO A 51 -9.48 -8.99 10.87
CA PRO A 51 -9.32 -7.71 11.57
C PRO A 51 -7.85 -7.30 11.66
N ASP A 52 -6.93 -8.23 11.89
CA ASP A 52 -5.51 -7.93 12.03
C ASP A 52 -4.87 -7.50 10.72
N ARG A 53 -5.33 -8.08 9.62
CA ARG A 53 -4.93 -7.70 8.27
C ARG A 53 -5.36 -6.28 7.93
N SER A 54 -6.60 -5.92 8.28
CA SER A 54 -7.10 -4.54 8.19
C SER A 54 -6.20 -3.56 8.96
N GLN A 55 -5.84 -3.89 10.21
CA GLN A 55 -4.98 -3.06 11.04
C GLN A 55 -3.56 -2.93 10.48
N TYR A 56 -2.97 -4.04 10.02
CA TYR A 56 -1.68 -4.04 9.35
C TYR A 56 -1.68 -3.09 8.14
N MET A 57 -2.66 -3.20 7.24
CA MET A 57 -2.75 -2.36 6.05
C MET A 57 -2.86 -0.87 6.42
N TYR A 58 -3.67 -0.56 7.44
CA TYR A 58 -3.80 0.80 7.96
C TYR A 58 -2.47 1.34 8.50
N PHE A 59 -1.80 0.61 9.40
CA PHE A 59 -0.56 1.08 10.00
C PHE A 59 0.59 1.13 9.00
N ARG A 60 0.70 0.16 8.09
CA ARG A 60 1.67 0.17 6.98
C ARG A 60 1.51 1.44 6.14
N GLY A 61 0.28 1.75 5.73
CA GLY A 61 -0.04 2.91 4.89
C GLY A 61 0.11 4.25 5.63
N MET A 62 -0.30 4.33 6.90
CA MET A 62 -0.09 5.53 7.72
C MET A 62 1.39 5.78 8.03
N THR A 63 2.18 4.72 8.19
CA THR A 63 3.64 4.82 8.36
C THR A 63 4.26 5.40 7.10
N ASP A 64 3.91 4.88 5.92
CA ASP A 64 4.35 5.45 4.63
C ASP A 64 3.91 6.91 4.46
N TYR A 65 2.68 7.24 4.86
CA TYR A 65 2.16 8.60 4.79
C TYR A 65 3.01 9.56 5.63
N ARG A 66 3.42 9.14 6.83
CA ARG A 66 4.27 9.93 7.74
C ARG A 66 5.70 10.08 7.24
N LEU A 67 6.23 9.05 6.56
CA LEU A 67 7.57 9.06 5.99
C LEU A 67 7.64 9.71 4.60
N GLY A 68 6.50 10.12 4.03
CA GLY A 68 6.45 10.75 2.71
C GLY A 68 6.48 9.78 1.53
N TYR A 69 6.34 8.48 1.75
CA TYR A 69 6.20 7.47 0.69
C TYR A 69 4.78 7.49 0.10
N ARG A 70 4.44 8.59 -0.57
CA ARG A 70 3.07 8.94 -1.01
C ARG A 70 2.38 7.83 -1.83
N SER A 71 3.09 7.20 -2.76
CA SER A 71 2.54 6.11 -3.60
C SER A 71 2.17 4.87 -2.78
N HIS A 72 3.08 4.40 -1.93
CA HIS A 72 2.85 3.25 -1.04
C HIS A 72 1.76 3.55 -0.01
N ALA A 73 1.73 4.77 0.53
CA ALA A 73 0.68 5.21 1.44
C ALA A 73 -0.71 5.09 0.79
N ARG A 74 -0.88 5.58 -0.45
CA ARG A 74 -2.14 5.45 -1.20
C ARG A 74 -2.55 4.00 -1.37
N TYR A 75 -1.61 3.16 -1.78
CA TYR A 75 -1.85 1.74 -2.02
C TYR A 75 -2.35 1.04 -0.75
N TRP A 76 -1.59 1.12 0.34
CA TRP A 76 -1.91 0.41 1.58
C TRP A 76 -3.15 0.97 2.28
N LEU A 77 -3.35 2.28 2.30
CA LEU A 77 -4.57 2.87 2.85
C LEU A 77 -5.80 2.54 2.00
N GLY A 78 -5.65 2.46 0.68
CA GLY A 78 -6.70 1.99 -0.22
C GLY A 78 -7.10 0.54 0.06
N LEU A 79 -6.12 -0.34 0.26
CA LEU A 79 -6.36 -1.73 0.67
C LEU A 79 -7.03 -1.81 2.04
N ALA A 80 -6.58 -1.03 3.03
CA ALA A 80 -7.19 -1.00 4.36
C ALA A 80 -8.68 -0.62 4.28
N LYS A 81 -9.01 0.41 3.47
CA LYS A 81 -10.39 0.85 3.26
C LYS A 81 -11.23 -0.22 2.54
N ALA A 82 -10.69 -0.87 1.52
CA ALA A 82 -11.39 -1.94 0.80
C ALA A 82 -11.61 -3.18 1.68
N ASN A 83 -10.63 -3.55 2.52
CA ASN A 83 -10.75 -4.66 3.45
C ASN A 83 -11.81 -4.37 4.53
N GLU A 84 -11.86 -3.16 5.08
CA GLU A 84 -12.90 -2.78 6.05
C GLU A 84 -14.32 -2.75 5.45
N GLN A 85 -14.45 -2.43 4.15
CA GLN A 85 -15.75 -2.49 3.46
C GLN A 85 -16.25 -3.93 3.26
N THR A 86 -15.33 -4.88 3.09
CA THR A 86 -15.65 -6.29 2.90
C THR A 86 -15.78 -7.04 4.23
N HIS A 87 -15.02 -6.64 5.24
CA HIS A 87 -14.94 -7.26 6.56
C HIS A 87 -15.02 -6.16 7.63
N PRO A 88 -16.23 -5.68 7.95
CA PRO A 88 -16.40 -4.58 8.89
C PRO A 88 -15.99 -5.00 10.31
N GLY A 89 -15.35 -4.08 11.03
CA GLY A 89 -14.95 -4.25 12.43
C GLY A 89 -13.45 -4.46 12.65
N GLY A 90 -12.64 -4.49 11.59
CA GLY A 90 -11.18 -4.59 11.70
C GLY A 90 -10.51 -3.30 12.18
N LEU A 91 -11.03 -2.16 11.73
CA LEU A 91 -10.54 -0.82 12.08
C LEU A 91 -11.45 -0.11 13.08
N ARG A 92 -10.82 0.58 14.03
CA ARG A 92 -11.52 1.50 14.93
C ARG A 92 -12.06 2.72 14.16
N PRO A 93 -13.20 3.32 14.55
CA PRO A 93 -13.83 4.41 13.79
C PRO A 93 -12.91 5.61 13.53
N GLU A 94 -12.08 5.96 14.51
CA GLU A 94 -11.13 7.06 14.38
C GLU A 94 -9.97 6.73 13.43
N TRP A 95 -9.57 5.46 13.30
CA TRP A 95 -8.58 5.03 12.31
C TRP A 95 -9.13 5.12 10.90
N LYS A 96 -10.40 4.73 10.69
CA LYS A 96 -11.09 4.90 9.41
C LYS A 96 -11.13 6.37 8.98
N LYS A 97 -11.55 7.25 9.89
CA LYS A 97 -11.59 8.70 9.63
C LYS A 97 -10.22 9.24 9.25
N ARG A 98 -9.16 8.85 9.97
CA ARG A 98 -7.78 9.27 9.65
C ARG A 98 -7.31 8.74 8.30
N ALA A 99 -7.62 7.48 7.98
CA ALA A 99 -7.29 6.88 6.69
C ALA A 99 -7.99 7.61 5.52
N ASP A 100 -9.28 7.94 5.68
CA ASP A 100 -10.05 8.68 4.67
C ASP A 100 -9.50 10.09 4.44
N GLN A 101 -9.08 10.77 5.51
CA GLN A 101 -8.44 12.07 5.42
C GLN A 101 -7.09 11.98 4.68
N ALA A 102 -6.24 11.01 5.04
CA ALA A 102 -4.96 10.79 4.39
C ALA A 102 -5.14 10.42 2.91
N LEU A 103 -6.08 9.54 2.56
CA LEU A 103 -6.40 9.23 1.17
C LEU A 103 -6.90 10.45 0.40
N THR A 104 -7.69 11.31 1.03
CA THR A 104 -8.16 12.55 0.41
C THR A 104 -7.00 13.49 0.09
N ASP A 105 -6.09 13.71 1.06
CA ASP A 105 -4.86 14.51 0.85
C ASP A 105 -4.02 13.92 -0.29
N LEU A 106 -3.74 12.62 -0.20
CA LEU A 106 -2.94 11.90 -1.17
C LEU A 106 -3.55 11.93 -2.59
N ASN A 107 -4.87 11.85 -2.71
CA ASN A 107 -5.56 11.89 -4.01
C ASN A 107 -5.60 13.31 -4.59
N LYS A 108 -5.71 14.35 -3.76
CA LYS A 108 -5.59 15.75 -4.22
C LYS A 108 -4.23 16.01 -4.85
N GLU A 109 -3.16 15.43 -4.33
CA GLU A 109 -1.83 15.57 -4.91
C GLU A 109 -1.75 15.00 -6.34
N VAL A 110 -2.40 13.86 -6.59
CA VAL A 110 -2.37 13.18 -7.91
C VAL A 110 -3.35 13.81 -8.90
N PHE A 111 -4.57 14.10 -8.45
CA PHE A 111 -5.66 14.53 -9.33
C PHE A 111 -5.93 16.04 -9.29
N GLY A 112 -5.49 16.73 -8.23
CA GLY A 112 -5.67 18.18 -8.06
C GLY A 112 -4.71 19.04 -8.88
N GLN A 113 -3.67 18.45 -9.48
CA GLN A 113 -2.88 19.14 -10.51
C GLN A 113 -3.65 19.30 -11.83
N ALA A 114 -4.79 18.63 -12.03
CA ALA A 114 -5.61 18.79 -13.23
C ALA A 114 -6.37 20.13 -13.28
N THR A 115 -6.30 20.95 -12.23
CA THR A 115 -6.99 22.26 -12.17
C THR A 115 -6.04 23.45 -12.11
N PHE A 116 -4.86 23.43 -12.75
CA PHE A 116 -4.05 24.65 -12.91
C PHE A 116 -3.16 24.59 -14.19
N GLY A 117 -3.31 25.43 -15.22
CA GLY A 117 -4.28 26.50 -15.41
C GLY A 117 -4.22 27.62 -14.39
N GLY A 118 -3.09 27.83 -13.71
CA GLY A 118 -2.96 28.89 -12.72
C GLY A 118 -1.51 29.06 -12.28
N SER A 119 -0.87 29.97 -12.99
CA SER A 119 0.37 30.63 -12.63
C SER A 119 0.29 31.21 -11.21
N GLU A 120 1.06 30.67 -10.28
CA GLU A 120 1.56 31.45 -9.14
C GLU A 120 3.08 31.54 -9.25
N SER A 121 3.46 32.70 -9.77
CA SER A 121 4.72 33.42 -9.60
C SER A 121 5.61 32.88 -8.49
N VAL A 122 6.73 32.29 -8.92
CA VAL A 122 7.98 32.32 -8.16
C VAL A 122 8.38 33.79 -8.06
N THR A 123 7.93 34.44 -6.99
CA THR A 123 8.49 35.73 -6.59
C THR A 123 9.90 35.47 -6.10
N GLU A 124 10.83 35.67 -7.03
CA GLU A 124 12.20 36.09 -6.84
C GLU A 124 12.48 36.61 -5.41
N HIS A 125 13.15 35.78 -4.61
CA HIS A 125 14.01 36.24 -3.54
C HIS A 125 15.44 35.88 -3.92
N SER A 126 15.98 36.71 -4.81
CA SER A 126 17.41 36.87 -4.99
C SER A 126 17.97 37.61 -3.77
N GLN A 127 18.58 36.87 -2.84
CA GLN A 127 19.65 37.40 -2.00
C GLN A 127 20.76 36.35 -1.87
N LYS A 128 21.63 36.37 -2.89
CA LYS A 128 23.08 36.55 -2.75
C LYS A 128 23.78 35.70 -1.67
N GLN A 129 24.37 34.58 -2.08
CA GLN A 129 25.62 34.10 -1.48
C GLN A 129 26.57 33.64 -2.57
N THR A 130 27.53 34.52 -2.84
CA THR A 130 28.66 34.32 -3.75
C THR A 130 29.84 33.70 -3.01
N ASP A 131 30.44 32.74 -3.71
CA ASP A 131 31.87 32.41 -3.75
C ASP A 131 32.51 31.62 -2.60
N GLY A 132 32.87 30.37 -2.93
CA GLY A 132 34.28 29.97 -2.80
C GLY A 132 34.55 28.56 -2.26
N VAL A 133 34.47 27.52 -3.10
CA VAL A 133 35.40 26.37 -3.03
C VAL A 133 35.69 25.86 -4.46
N PRO A 134 36.98 25.81 -4.89
CA PRO A 134 37.36 25.30 -6.21
C PRO A 134 37.23 23.78 -6.33
N ALA A 135 36.92 23.35 -7.55
CA ALA A 135 36.93 21.96 -8.00
C ALA A 135 38.36 21.44 -8.24
N GLU A 136 38.59 20.17 -7.94
CA GLU A 136 39.67 19.35 -8.51
C GLU A 136 39.17 17.90 -8.71
N PRO A 137 39.81 17.09 -9.57
CA PRO A 137 39.14 16.24 -10.55
C PRO A 137 39.22 14.73 -10.23
N ASP A 138 38.29 13.98 -10.82
CA ASP A 138 38.39 12.52 -11.00
C ASP A 138 39.56 12.14 -11.94
N PRO A 139 40.12 10.93 -11.79
CA PRO A 139 39.92 9.98 -12.89
C PRO A 139 39.79 8.49 -12.52
N ALA A 140 38.86 7.85 -13.26
CA ALA A 140 38.95 6.52 -13.91
C ALA A 140 39.00 5.27 -13.00
N GLU A 141 38.53 4.06 -13.34
CA GLU A 141 38.00 3.45 -14.56
C GLU A 141 37.28 2.13 -14.15
N GLN A 142 36.35 1.65 -14.97
CA GLN A 142 35.67 0.34 -14.83
C GLN A 142 36.61 -0.84 -15.21
N PRO A 143 36.21 -2.13 -15.07
CA PRO A 143 35.44 -2.74 -16.17
C PRO A 143 34.40 -3.83 -15.81
N SER A 144 33.40 -3.90 -16.69
CA SER A 144 32.80 -5.07 -17.35
C SER A 144 32.19 -6.25 -16.57
N GLY A 145 30.88 -6.43 -16.78
CA GLY A 145 30.38 -7.60 -17.55
C GLY A 145 29.44 -8.56 -16.82
N ALA A 146 28.17 -8.62 -17.26
CA ALA A 146 27.52 -9.85 -17.74
C ALA A 146 26.06 -9.59 -18.12
N THR A 147 25.80 -9.76 -19.41
CA THR A 147 24.51 -9.90 -20.09
C THR A 147 23.88 -11.26 -19.80
N GLN A 148 22.57 -11.30 -19.54
CA GLN A 148 21.62 -12.40 -19.82
C GLN A 148 20.24 -11.71 -19.88
N SER A 149 19.50 -11.59 -20.99
CA SER A 149 19.13 -12.49 -22.10
C SER A 149 18.36 -13.73 -21.66
N GLY A 150 17.05 -13.69 -21.88
CA GLY A 150 16.06 -14.76 -21.70
C GLY A 150 14.70 -14.11 -21.39
N GLY A 151 13.71 -14.02 -22.28
CA GLY A 151 13.41 -14.83 -23.45
C GLY A 151 12.28 -15.79 -23.12
N GLY A 152 11.04 -15.40 -23.50
CA GLY A 152 9.94 -16.33 -23.77
C GLY A 152 8.90 -16.49 -22.67
N GLY A 153 7.63 -16.46 -23.06
CA GLY A 153 6.54 -16.96 -22.21
C GLY A 153 5.18 -16.34 -22.46
N PHE A 154 4.67 -16.45 -23.68
CA PHE A 154 3.25 -16.26 -23.97
C PHE A 154 2.39 -17.13 -23.03
N GLY A 155 1.38 -16.52 -22.42
CA GLY A 155 0.39 -17.20 -21.60
C GLY A 155 -0.95 -16.47 -21.64
N LEU A 156 -1.58 -16.48 -22.82
CA LEU A 156 -2.98 -16.13 -23.02
C LEU A 156 -3.85 -17.15 -22.26
N GLY A 157 -4.07 -16.88 -20.98
CA GLY A 157 -5.07 -17.58 -20.17
C GLY A 157 -6.42 -16.89 -20.32
N ALA A 158 -7.23 -17.38 -21.25
CA ALA A 158 -8.65 -17.06 -21.33
C ALA A 158 -9.35 -17.50 -20.04
N SER A 159 -9.54 -16.55 -19.11
CA SER A 159 -10.53 -16.73 -18.04
C SER A 159 -11.90 -16.43 -18.64
N VAL A 160 -12.55 -17.50 -19.10
CA VAL A 160 -13.99 -17.53 -19.38
C VAL A 160 -14.71 -17.55 -18.03
N GLY A 161 -14.63 -16.44 -17.31
CA GLY A 161 -15.44 -16.16 -16.13
C GLY A 161 -16.43 -15.08 -16.53
N GLY A 162 -17.68 -15.47 -16.79
CA GLY A 162 -18.75 -14.54 -17.13
C GLY A 162 -18.89 -13.48 -16.05
N SER A 163 -18.29 -12.31 -16.30
CA SER A 163 -18.48 -11.11 -15.49
C SER A 163 -19.97 -10.81 -15.45
N ALA A 164 -20.60 -11.07 -14.31
CA ALA A 164 -21.94 -10.63 -14.03
C ALA A 164 -21.99 -9.12 -14.30
N LYS A 165 -22.63 -8.73 -15.40
CA LYS A 165 -22.76 -7.33 -15.79
C LYS A 165 -23.46 -6.59 -14.65
N SER A 166 -22.83 -5.53 -14.17
CA SER A 166 -23.46 -4.64 -13.22
C SER A 166 -24.56 -3.86 -13.91
N CYS A 167 -25.73 -3.76 -13.30
CA CYS A 167 -26.89 -3.04 -13.84
C CYS A 167 -27.36 -1.95 -12.87
N ARG A 168 -28.01 -0.93 -13.42
CA ARG A 168 -28.77 0.14 -12.75
C ARG A 168 -30.27 -0.03 -12.98
N SER A 169 -30.69 -0.65 -14.08
CA SER A 169 -32.09 -0.94 -14.40
C SER A 169 -32.22 -2.23 -15.22
N ASP A 170 -33.43 -2.81 -15.26
CA ASP A 170 -33.72 -4.08 -15.96
C ASP A 170 -33.44 -4.02 -17.46
N SER A 171 -33.54 -2.84 -18.07
CA SER A 171 -33.23 -2.60 -19.49
C SER A 171 -31.77 -2.85 -19.87
N GLU A 172 -30.86 -2.90 -18.89
CA GLU A 172 -29.44 -3.19 -19.11
C GLU A 172 -29.13 -4.70 -19.04
N CYS A 173 -30.12 -5.50 -18.68
CA CYS A 173 -30.02 -6.95 -18.61
C CYS A 173 -30.58 -7.61 -19.88
N SER A 174 -30.21 -8.89 -20.10
CA SER A 174 -30.82 -9.68 -21.16
C SER A 174 -32.32 -9.84 -20.91
N SER A 175 -33.10 -10.09 -21.97
CA SER A 175 -34.58 -10.15 -21.93
C SER A 175 -35.18 -11.16 -20.94
N GLU A 176 -34.38 -12.04 -20.36
CA GLU A 176 -34.78 -13.06 -19.36
C GLU A 176 -34.21 -12.81 -17.96
N GLN A 177 -33.63 -11.63 -17.71
CA GLN A 177 -32.98 -11.27 -16.44
C GLN A 177 -33.55 -9.97 -15.86
N ALA A 178 -33.53 -9.87 -14.54
CA ALA A 178 -33.88 -8.65 -13.79
C ALA A 178 -32.67 -8.11 -13.03
N CYS A 179 -32.63 -6.80 -12.79
CA CYS A 179 -31.56 -6.15 -12.07
C CYS A 179 -31.75 -6.27 -10.55
N VAL A 180 -31.08 -7.25 -9.94
CA VAL A 180 -31.15 -7.50 -8.50
C VAL A 180 -29.82 -7.11 -7.84
N LYS A 181 -29.85 -6.17 -6.90
CA LYS A 181 -28.65 -5.69 -6.18
C LYS A 181 -27.51 -5.29 -7.11
N ARG A 182 -27.84 -4.59 -8.20
CA ARG A 182 -26.92 -4.17 -9.27
C ARG A 182 -26.23 -5.31 -10.01
N ARG A 183 -26.85 -6.49 -10.07
CA ARG A 183 -26.41 -7.60 -10.91
C ARG A 183 -27.61 -8.15 -11.68
N CYS A 184 -27.41 -8.43 -12.97
CA CYS A 184 -28.43 -9.14 -13.73
C CYS A 184 -28.54 -10.57 -13.23
N MET A 185 -29.73 -10.96 -12.77
CA MET A 185 -30.04 -12.31 -12.28
C MET A 185 -31.30 -12.81 -13.00
N THR A 186 -31.31 -14.08 -13.36
CA THR A 186 -32.55 -14.76 -13.77
C THR A 186 -33.45 -14.87 -12.53
N PRO A 187 -34.76 -14.59 -12.62
CA PRO A 187 -35.68 -14.68 -11.49
C PRO A 187 -35.74 -16.08 -10.86
#